data_AF-X1CEX5-F1
#
_entry.id   AF-X1CEX5-F1
#
_cell.length_a   1.000
_cell.length_b   1.000
_cell.length_c   1.000
_cell.angle_alpha   90.00
_cell.angle_beta   90.00
_cell.angle_gamma   90.00
#
_symmetry.space_group_name_H-M   'P 1'
#
loop_
_entity.id
_entity.type
_entity.pdbx_description
1 polymer ?
#
loop_
_entity_poly.entity_id
_entity_poly.type
_entity_poly.pdbx_seq_one_letter_code
_entity_poly.pdbx_strand_id
1 'polypeptide(L)'
;MTKTCVICNEKIIEKKERWVRLTDFNKGKQVGETFYHLECWRDRFRISNSLRKQKMYKQAQKAIGQIVRAVNPNQQEVFEIKS
;
A
#
# COMPACT_ATOMS: atom_id res chain seq x y z
N MET A 1 6.82 5.88 -21.38
CA MET A 1 5.80 6.72 -20.71
C MET A 1 6.49 7.60 -19.69
N THR A 2 6.16 8.88 -19.63
CA THR A 2 6.69 9.79 -18.60
C THR A 2 5.85 9.63 -17.33
N LYS A 3 6.51 9.33 -16.20
CA LYS A 3 5.83 9.23 -14.90
C LYS A 3 5.48 10.65 -14.45
N THR A 4 4.21 10.88 -14.10
CA THR A 4 3.73 12.17 -13.61
C THR A 4 3.15 11.98 -12.22
N CYS A 5 3.53 12.84 -11.29
CA CYS A 5 3.01 12.79 -9.94
C CYS A 5 1.53 13.18 -9.91
N VAL A 6 0.65 12.34 -9.36
CA VAL A 6 -0.80 12.61 -9.30
C VAL A 6 -1.16 13.77 -8.35
N ILE A 7 -0.26 14.17 -7.45
CA ILE A 7 -0.53 15.22 -6.44
C ILE A 7 -0.19 16.60 -7.00
N CYS A 8 1.02 16.80 -7.52
CA CYS A 8 1.46 18.09 -8.05
C CYS A 8 1.34 18.22 -9.58
N ASN A 9 0.98 17.14 -10.28
CA ASN A 9 0.89 17.08 -11.75
C ASN A 9 2.22 17.36 -12.49
N GLU A 10 3.35 17.36 -11.78
CA GLU A 10 4.67 17.53 -12.37
C GLU A 10 5.26 16.18 -12.81
N LYS A 11 6.16 16.22 -13.80
CA LYS A 11 6.88 15.05 -14.30
C LYS A 11 7.95 14.61 -13.32
N ILE A 12 8.00 13.31 -13.04
CA ILE A 12 9.01 12.67 -12.19
C ILE A 12 10.26 12.40 -13.02
N ILE A 13 11.40 12.95 -12.60
CA ILE A 13 12.71 12.73 -13.21
C ILE A 13 13.38 11.54 -12.49
N GLU A 14 13.16 10.33 -13.01
CA GLU A 14 13.56 9.07 -12.35
C GLU A 14 15.04 8.97 -11.96
N LYS A 15 15.94 9.63 -12.70
CA LYS A 15 17.39 9.64 -12.40
C LYS A 15 17.78 10.59 -11.26
N LYS A 16 16.91 11.52 -10.88
CA LYS A 16 17.21 12.60 -9.93
C LYS A 16 16.33 12.54 -8.68
N GLU A 17 15.16 11.91 -8.77
CA GLU A 17 14.11 12.01 -7.75
C GLU A 17 13.70 10.66 -7.21
N ARG A 18 13.33 10.63 -5.93
CA ARG A 18 12.70 9.45 -5.31
C ARG A 18 11.18 9.51 -5.53
N TRP A 19 10.60 8.37 -5.88
CA TRP A 19 9.18 8.27 -6.21
C TRP A 19 8.56 6.96 -5.70
N VAL A 20 7.24 6.92 -5.66
CA VAL A 20 6.42 5.78 -5.25
C VAL A 20 5.46 5.44 -6.39
N ARG A 21 5.25 4.15 -6.64
CA ARG A 21 4.19 3.65 -7.52
C ARG A 21 3.18 2.88 -6.69
N LEU A 22 1.91 3.23 -6.85
CA LEU A 22 0.79 2.41 -6.44
C LEU A 22 0.27 1.65 -7.66
N THR A 23 -0.04 0.37 -7.45
CA THR A 23 -0.65 -0.48 -8.46
C THR A 23 -2.02 -0.92 -7.94
N ASP A 24 -3.05 -0.65 -8.72
CA ASP A 24 -4.42 -1.00 -8.39
C ASP A 24 -4.77 -2.38 -8.95
N PHE A 25 -5.40 -3.21 -8.13
CA PHE A 25 -5.86 -4.54 -8.51
C PHE A 25 -7.37 -4.66 -8.32
N ASN A 26 -8.07 -5.20 -9.32
CA ASN A 26 -9.47 -5.55 -9.24
C ASN A 26 -9.64 -7.03 -9.60
N LYS A 27 -10.21 -7.83 -8.68
CA LYS A 27 -10.35 -9.29 -8.82
C LYS A 27 -9.05 -9.98 -9.26
N GLY A 28 -7.93 -9.56 -8.68
CA GLY A 28 -6.60 -10.11 -8.99
C GLY A 28 -5.99 -9.65 -10.32
N LYS A 29 -6.70 -8.86 -11.14
CA LYS A 29 -6.16 -8.25 -12.35
C LYS A 29 -5.68 -6.84 -12.05
N GLN A 30 -4.49 -6.50 -12.51
CA GLN A 30 -3.97 -5.14 -12.47
C GLN A 30 -4.84 -4.24 -13.36
N VAL A 31 -5.41 -3.19 -12.78
CA VAL A 31 -6.33 -2.27 -13.47
C VAL A 31 -5.78 -0.86 -13.62
N GLY A 32 -4.74 -0.49 -12.87
CA GLY A 32 -4.16 0.84 -12.95
C GLY A 32 -2.80 0.95 -12.26
N GLU A 33 -2.09 2.01 -12.60
CA GLU A 33 -0.88 2.44 -11.89
C GLU A 33 -0.92 3.95 -11.70
N THR A 34 -0.52 4.40 -10.52
CA THR A 34 -0.38 5.82 -10.20
C THR A 34 1.00 6.09 -9.62
N PHE A 35 1.56 7.26 -9.94
CA PHE A 35 2.92 7.65 -9.58
C PHE A 35 2.91 8.88 -8.69
N TYR A 36 3.86 8.95 -7.75
CA TYR A 36 3.97 10.04 -6.81
C TYR A 36 5.44 10.38 -6.54
N HIS A 37 5.76 11.67 -6.40
CA HIS A 37 7.00 12.05 -5.72
C HIS A 37 6.96 11.53 -4.29
N LEU A 38 8.11 11.09 -3.77
CA LEU A 38 8.19 10.56 -2.40
C LEU A 38 7.74 11.59 -1.36
N GLU A 39 8.06 12.87 -1.58
CA GLU A 39 7.68 13.97 -0.68
C GLU A 39 6.17 14.22 -0.71
N CYS A 40 5.59 14.39 -1.90
CA CYS A 40 4.14 14.53 -2.06
C CYS A 40 3.39 13.35 -1.44
N TRP A 41 3.91 12.13 -1.60
CA TRP A 41 3.35 10.93 -0.98
C TRP A 41 3.38 11.01 0.55
N ARG A 42 4.52 11.36 1.15
CA ARG A 42 4.67 11.48 2.60
C ARG A 42 3.74 12.54 3.19
N ASP A 43 3.64 13.69 2.55
CA ASP A 43 2.80 14.80 3.01
C ASP A 43 1.31 14.45 2.91
N ARG A 44 0.88 13.93 1.75
CA ARG A 44 -0.53 13.61 1.51
C ARG A 44 -1.02 12.48 2.40
N PHE A 45 -0.23 11.43 2.55
CA PHE A 45 -0.65 10.26 3.31
C PHE A 45 -0.35 10.37 4.80
N ARG A 46 0.38 11.44 5.22
CA ARG A 46 0.90 11.72 6.56
C ARG A 46 0.69 10.50 7.42
N ILE A 47 1.52 9.48 7.17
CA ILE A 47 1.47 8.21 7.88
C ILE A 47 1.95 8.56 9.28
N SER A 48 1.06 9.19 10.05
CA SER A 48 1.21 9.26 11.46
C SER A 48 1.20 7.80 11.89
N ASN A 49 2.18 7.43 12.71
CA ASN A 49 2.09 6.30 13.63
C ASN A 49 0.93 6.54 14.62
N SER A 50 -0.23 7.00 14.15
CA SER A 50 -1.42 7.09 14.96
C SER A 50 -1.82 5.67 15.30
N LEU A 51 -1.85 5.40 16.60
CA LEU A 51 -2.38 4.19 17.20
C LEU A 51 -3.72 3.78 16.56
N ARG A 52 -4.54 4.75 16.13
CA ARG A 52 -5.81 4.51 15.42
C ARG A 52 -5.62 3.82 14.06
N LYS A 53 -4.73 4.30 13.19
CA LYS A 53 -4.48 3.68 11.88
C LYS A 53 -3.82 2.30 12.02
N GLN A 54 -2.90 2.14 12.97
CA GLN A 54 -2.32 0.82 13.29
C GLN A 54 -3.37 -0.16 13.85
N LYS A 55 -4.30 0.30 14.70
CA LYS A 55 -5.43 -0.51 15.20
C LYS A 55 -6.37 -0.92 14.06
N MET A 56 -6.72 -0.02 13.14
CA MET A 56 -7.54 -0.35 11.98
C MET A 56 -6.88 -1.39 11.07
N TYR A 57 -5.57 -1.25 10.82
CA TYR A 57 -4.82 -2.22 10.02
C TYR A 57 -4.78 -3.62 10.69
N LYS A 58 -4.55 -3.67 12.01
CA LYS A 58 -4.62 -4.92 12.79
C LYS A 58 -6.03 -5.56 12.78
N GLN A 59 -7.09 -4.75 12.86
CA GLN A 59 -8.47 -5.24 12.78
C GLN A 59 -8.78 -5.80 11.38
N ALA A 60 -8.36 -5.10 10.31
CA ALA A 60 -8.53 -5.57 8.95
C ALA A 60 -7.79 -6.89 8.70
N GLN A 61 -6.54 -7.03 9.19
CA GLN A 61 -5.79 -8.29 9.11
C GLN A 61 -6.46 -9.44 9.87
N LYS A 62 -7.01 -9.19 11.06
CA LYS A 62 -7.76 -10.22 11.81
C LYS A 62 -9.02 -10.66 11.06
N ALA A 63 -9.76 -9.73 10.47
CA ALA A 63 -10.94 -10.05 9.68
C ALA A 63 -10.57 -10.89 8.44
N ILE A 64 -9.50 -10.53 7.74
CA ILE A 64 -8.98 -11.30 6.60
C ILE A 64 -8.53 -12.70 7.05
N GLY A 65 -7.78 -12.82 8.15
CA GLY A 65 -7.35 -14.11 8.69
C GLY A 65 -8.53 -15.01 9.08
N GLN A 66 -9.60 -14.45 9.65
CA GLN A 66 -10.83 -15.20 9.96
C GLN A 66 -11.55 -15.68 8.69
N ILE A 67 -11.60 -14.84 7.64
CA ILE A 67 -12.18 -15.23 6.34
C ILE A 67 -11.31 -16.33 5.69
N VAL A 68 -9.98 -16.19 5.70
CA VAL A 68 -9.06 -17.19 5.14
C VAL A 68 -9.17 -18.53 5.88
N ARG A 69 -9.28 -18.53 7.21
CA ARG A 69 -9.50 -19.77 8.00
C ARG A 69 -10.87 -20.40 7.73
N ALA A 70 -11.91 -19.61 7.48
CA ALA A 70 -13.23 -20.14 7.12
C ALA A 70 -13.25 -20.78 5.72
N VAL A 71 -12.43 -20.28 4.80
CA VAL A 71 -12.32 -20.79 3.42
C VAL A 71 -11.29 -21.92 3.30
N ASN A 72 -10.28 -21.97 4.15
CA ASN A 72 -9.24 -23.01 4.20
C ASN A 72 -8.77 -23.29 5.64
N PRO A 73 -9.38 -24.27 6.34
CA PRO A 73 -9.08 -24.51 7.76
C PRO A 73 -7.68 -25.06 8.06
N ASN A 74 -6.92 -25.50 7.04
CA ASN A 74 -5.60 -26.12 7.18
C ASN A 74 -4.40 -25.21 6.84
N GLN A 75 -4.60 -23.92 6.61
CA GLN A 75 -3.51 -23.01 6.24
C GLN A 75 -2.81 -22.48 7.50
N GLN A 76 -1.62 -23.01 7.82
CA GLN A 76 -0.79 -22.54 8.95
C GLN A 76 -0.33 -21.09 8.72
N GLU A 77 -0.66 -20.22 9.67
CA GLU A 77 -0.21 -18.82 9.71
C GLU A 77 1.28 -18.76 10.05
N VAL A 78 2.14 -18.51 9.06
CA VAL A 78 3.53 -18.12 9.31
C VAL A 78 3.63 -16.61 9.12
N PHE A 79 3.59 -15.87 10.23
CA PHE A 79 3.93 -14.45 10.25
C PHE A 79 5.22 -14.26 11.06
N GLU A 80 6.39 -14.48 10.44
CA GLU A 80 7.63 -13.91 10.96
C GLU A 80 7.73 -12.45 10.49
N ILE A 81 7.50 -11.51 11.41
CA ILE A 81 8.00 -10.15 11.26
C ILE A 81 9.28 -10.10 12.10
N LYS A 82 10.45 -10.24 11.47
CA LYS A 82 11.74 -10.05 12.14
C LYS A 82 11.92 -8.55 12.42
N SER A 83 12.25 -8.26 13.67
CA SER A 83 12.52 -6.92 14.22
C SER A 83 13.86 -6.38 13.73
#